data_AF-L5N284-F1
#
_entry.id   AF-L5N284-F1
#
_cell.length_a   1.000
_cell.length_b   1.000
_cell.length_c   1.000
_cell.angle_alpha   90.00
_cell.angle_beta   90.00
_cell.angle_gamma   90.00
#
_symmetry.space_group_name_H-M   'P 1'
#
loop_
_entity.id
_entity.type
_entity.pdbx_description
1 polymer ?
#
loop_
_entity_poly.entity_id
_entity_poly.type
_entity_poly.pdbx_seq_one_letter_code
_entity_poly.pdbx_strand_id
1 'polypeptide(L)'
;MSKFVCITCGVQYPEQKEEPEYCSICLEERQYVHPDGQQWTTHKDMVGGGVFRNEIKQVEKGLYSITTAPSFGIGQTAYLVLGKEYNVLWDCITYLDEATIEQIDALGGVGAIAYLTLTIIPAN
;
A
#
# COMPACT_ATOMS: atom_id res chain seq x y z
N MET A 1 14.65 12.78 -8.67
CA MET A 1 13.17 12.75 -8.73
C MET A 1 12.70 11.71 -7.72
N SER A 2 11.45 11.80 -7.27
CA SER A 2 10.93 11.00 -6.16
C SER A 2 9.54 10.46 -6.47
N LYS A 3 9.22 9.28 -5.93
CA LYS A 3 7.86 8.74 -5.91
C LYS A 3 7.23 9.11 -4.57
N PHE A 4 6.42 10.16 -4.58
CA PHE A 4 5.80 10.69 -3.37
C PHE A 4 4.65 9.79 -2.91
N VAL A 5 4.55 9.62 -1.60
CA VAL A 5 3.51 8.86 -0.92
C VAL A 5 2.73 9.84 -0.04
N CYS A 6 1.42 9.88 -0.18
CA CYS A 6 0.59 10.68 0.72
C CYS A 6 0.57 10.03 2.12
N ILE A 7 0.93 10.78 3.16
CA ILE A 7 0.99 10.26 4.54
C ILE A 7 -0.41 9.85 5.03
N THR A 8 -1.46 10.56 4.58
CA THR A 8 -2.85 10.35 5.02
C THR A 8 -3.47 9.07 4.48
N CYS A 9 -3.34 8.81 3.17
CA CYS A 9 -3.99 7.67 2.52
C CYS A 9 -3.03 6.57 2.07
N GLY A 10 -1.74 6.84 2.00
CA GLY A 10 -0.73 5.88 1.57
C GLY A 10 -0.62 5.68 0.06
N VAL A 11 -1.38 6.41 -0.77
CA VAL A 11 -1.24 6.33 -2.23
C VAL A 11 0.13 6.84 -2.68
N GLN A 12 0.77 6.11 -3.59
CA GLN A 12 2.03 6.52 -4.21
C GLN A 12 1.77 7.11 -5.61
N TYR A 13 2.38 8.24 -5.88
CA TYR A 13 2.35 8.89 -7.19
C TYR A 13 3.51 8.44 -8.08
N PRO A 14 3.38 8.57 -9.42
CA PRO A 14 4.51 8.40 -10.34
C PRO A 14 5.70 9.28 -9.96
N GLU A 15 6.86 9.00 -10.56
CA GLU A 15 8.09 9.74 -10.28
C GLU A 15 7.99 11.20 -10.75
N GLN A 16 8.25 12.16 -9.85
CA GLN A 16 8.15 13.60 -10.13
C GLN A 16 9.29 14.37 -9.47
N LYS A 17 9.50 15.63 -9.88
CA LYS A 17 10.55 16.49 -9.31
C LYS A 17 10.14 17.11 -7.98
N GLU A 18 8.88 17.50 -7.87
CA GLU A 18 8.31 18.22 -6.73
C GLU A 18 7.12 17.42 -6.18
N GLU A 19 6.79 17.69 -4.91
CA GLU A 19 5.62 17.11 -4.26
C GLU A 19 4.35 17.42 -5.06
N PRO A 20 3.39 16.49 -5.16
CA PRO A 20 2.11 16.80 -5.80
C PRO A 20 1.42 17.97 -5.07
N GLU A 21 0.86 18.90 -5.83
CA GLU A 21 0.11 20.04 -5.26
C GLU A 21 -1.06 19.56 -4.39
N TYR A 22 -1.68 18.45 -4.78
CA TYR A 22 -2.72 17.79 -4.02
C TYR A 22 -2.75 16.28 -4.27
N CYS A 23 -3.17 15.55 -3.24
CA CYS A 23 -3.52 14.14 -3.31
C CYS A 23 -4.97 14.01 -3.80
N SER A 24 -5.15 13.57 -5.04
CA SER A 24 -6.45 13.26 -5.64
C SER A 24 -7.33 12.37 -4.77
N ILE A 25 -6.75 11.36 -4.10
CA ILE A 25 -7.49 10.45 -3.21
C ILE A 25 -8.01 11.19 -1.97
N CYS A 26 -7.24 12.13 -1.41
CA CYS A 26 -7.67 12.91 -0.25
C CYS A 26 -8.59 14.09 -0.60
N LEU A 27 -8.79 14.37 -1.89
CA LEU A 27 -9.81 15.33 -2.36
C LEU A 27 -11.17 14.66 -2.58
N GLU A 28 -11.23 13.34 -2.64
CA GLU A 28 -12.49 12.60 -2.72
C GLU A 28 -13.30 12.79 -1.44
N GLU A 29 -14.61 13.02 -1.58
CA GLU A 29 -15.54 13.29 -0.47
C GLU A 29 -15.57 12.19 0.60
N ARG A 30 -15.22 10.97 0.20
CA ARG A 30 -15.23 9.77 1.06
C ARG A 30 -13.99 9.69 1.95
N GLN A 31 -12.96 10.49 1.67
CA GLN A 31 -11.71 10.43 2.38
C GLN A 31 -11.63 11.50 3.47
N TYR A 32 -11.12 11.12 4.64
CA TYR A 32 -10.84 12.09 5.70
C TYR A 32 -9.62 12.94 5.31
N VAL A 33 -9.66 14.22 5.67
CA VAL A 33 -8.52 15.13 5.50
C VAL A 33 -7.72 15.15 6.79
N HIS A 34 -6.40 15.00 6.68
CA HIS A 34 -5.51 15.08 7.83
C HIS A 34 -5.53 16.51 8.42
N PRO A 35 -5.55 16.69 9.76
CA PRO A 35 -5.68 18.02 10.39
C PRO A 35 -4.61 19.02 9.96
N ASP A 36 -3.38 18.55 9.74
CA ASP A 36 -2.24 19.36 9.31
C ASP A 36 -2.19 19.58 7.78
N GLY A 37 -3.27 19.23 7.07
CA GLY A 37 -3.32 19.24 5.62
C GLY A 37 -2.63 18.03 4.99
N GLN A 38 -2.44 18.08 3.67
CA GLN A 38 -1.84 16.99 2.92
C GLN A 38 -0.32 17.03 3.06
N GLN A 39 0.25 15.89 3.45
CA GLN A 39 1.69 15.74 3.66
C GLN A 39 2.23 14.57 2.86
N TRP A 40 3.53 14.64 2.56
CA TRP A 40 4.20 13.73 1.66
C TRP A 40 5.40 13.07 2.34
N THR A 41 5.65 11.82 1.98
CA THR A 41 6.88 11.09 2.25
C THR A 41 7.32 10.39 0.97
N THR A 42 8.40 9.61 1.02
CA THR A 42 8.77 8.69 -0.05
C THR A 42 8.98 7.30 0.51
N HIS A 43 8.80 6.27 -0.31
CA HIS A 43 9.13 4.90 0.10
C HIS A 43 10.59 4.77 0.59
N LYS A 44 11.52 5.49 -0.04
CA LYS A 44 12.92 5.57 0.37
C LYS A 44 13.06 6.11 1.80
N ASP A 45 12.36 7.19 2.14
CA ASP A 45 12.42 7.78 3.48
C ASP A 45 11.74 6.88 4.52
N MET A 46 10.64 6.21 4.15
CA MET A 46 9.97 5.23 5.01
C MET A 46 10.89 4.05 5.35
N VAL A 47 11.58 3.47 4.37
CA VAL A 47 12.54 2.38 4.58
C VAL A 47 13.76 2.88 5.35
N GLY A 48 14.34 4.02 4.94
CA GLY A 48 15.51 4.60 5.59
C GLY A 48 15.28 5.05 7.04
N GLY A 49 14.04 5.41 7.39
CA GLY A 49 13.65 5.76 8.74
C GLY A 49 13.57 4.57 9.70
N GLY A 50 13.39 3.34 9.19
CA GLY A 50 13.38 2.12 10.00
C GLY A 50 12.25 2.02 11.02
N VAL A 51 11.19 2.83 10.88
CA VAL A 51 10.05 2.89 11.82
C VAL A 51 9.03 1.79 11.52
N PHE A 52 8.85 1.47 10.26
CA PHE A 52 7.83 0.54 9.79
C PHE A 52 8.39 -0.86 9.58
N ARG A 53 7.51 -1.85 9.75
CA ARG A 53 7.72 -3.24 9.33
C ARG A 53 6.38 -3.81 8.91
N ASN A 54 6.37 -4.82 8.04
CA ASN A 54 5.14 -5.56 7.79
C ASN A 54 5.02 -6.76 8.74
N GLU A 55 3.82 -6.99 9.23
CA GLU A 55 3.40 -8.21 9.91
C GLU A 55 2.66 -9.10 8.93
N ILE A 56 3.21 -10.28 8.68
CA ILE A 56 2.60 -11.33 7.86
C ILE A 56 2.08 -12.41 8.79
N LYS A 57 0.77 -12.65 8.79
CA LYS A 57 0.12 -13.62 9.67
C LYS A 57 -0.76 -14.55 8.86
N GLN A 58 -0.64 -15.85 9.11
CA GLN A 58 -1.57 -16.81 8.56
C GLN A 58 -2.92 -16.65 9.27
N VAL A 59 -3.95 -16.25 8.53
CA VAL A 59 -5.31 -16.10 9.07
C VAL A 59 -6.12 -17.38 8.87
N GLU A 60 -5.89 -18.09 7.76
CA GLU A 60 -6.49 -19.39 7.46
C GLU A 60 -5.52 -20.26 6.62
N LYS A 61 -5.89 -21.51 6.35
CA LYS A 61 -5.08 -22.39 5.50
C LYS A 61 -4.98 -21.80 4.09
N GLY A 62 -3.77 -21.40 3.69
CA GLY A 62 -3.51 -20.80 2.38
C GLY A 62 -3.87 -19.32 2.28
N LEU A 63 -4.14 -18.63 3.40
CA LEU A 63 -4.46 -17.20 3.40
C LEU A 63 -3.63 -16.47 4.46
N TYR A 64 -2.88 -15.46 4.03
CA TYR A 64 -2.02 -14.65 4.88
C TYR A 64 -2.41 -13.18 4.80
N SER A 65 -2.60 -12.51 5.93
CA SER A 65 -2.74 -11.06 6.00
C SER A 65 -1.37 -10.39 6.06
N ILE A 66 -1.21 -9.27 5.37
CA ILE A 66 -0.02 -8.42 5.38
C ILE A 66 -0.45 -7.02 5.84
N THR A 67 0.13 -6.55 6.94
CA THR A 67 -0.22 -5.24 7.55
C THR A 67 1.03 -4.49 7.96
N THR A 68 1.05 -3.17 7.79
CA THR A 68 2.19 -2.34 8.22
C THR A 68 2.02 -1.93 9.69
N ALA A 69 3.09 -2.09 10.48
CA ALA A 69 3.16 -1.69 11.88
C ALA A 69 4.36 -0.74 12.11
N PRO A 70 4.17 0.41 12.79
CA PRO A 70 2.88 1.00 13.18
C PRO A 70 2.01 1.31 11.95
N SER A 71 0.70 1.51 12.16
CA SER A 71 -0.24 1.78 11.08
C SER A 71 0.18 3.00 10.27
N PHE A 72 0.05 2.92 8.95
CA PHE A 72 0.38 3.99 8.00
C PHE A 72 -0.78 4.23 7.04
N GLY A 73 -0.96 5.49 6.63
CA GLY A 73 -2.06 5.88 5.76
C GLY A 73 -3.42 5.54 6.37
N ILE A 74 -4.28 4.90 5.58
CA ILE A 74 -5.60 4.42 6.03
C ILE A 74 -5.54 3.08 6.80
N GLY A 75 -4.36 2.53 7.07
CA GLY A 75 -4.23 1.24 7.74
C GLY A 75 -4.67 0.06 6.88
N GLN A 76 -4.37 0.10 5.57
CA GLN A 76 -4.73 -0.95 4.62
C GLN A 76 -4.15 -2.32 5.01
N THR A 77 -4.86 -3.38 4.65
CA THR A 77 -4.41 -4.77 4.81
C THR A 77 -4.47 -5.46 3.47
N ALA A 78 -3.33 -5.95 2.99
CA ALA A 78 -3.28 -6.82 1.82
C ALA A 78 -3.39 -8.28 2.24
N TYR A 79 -3.84 -9.16 1.34
CA TYR A 79 -3.91 -10.60 1.59
C TYR A 79 -3.18 -11.38 0.52
N LEU A 80 -2.29 -12.29 0.91
CA LEU A 80 -1.68 -13.27 0.03
C LEU A 80 -2.51 -14.55 0.06
N VAL A 81 -3.13 -14.88 -1.06
CA VAL A 81 -3.91 -16.10 -1.27
C VAL A 81 -3.04 -17.12 -2.00
N LEU A 82 -2.75 -18.25 -1.36
CA LEU A 82 -1.96 -19.32 -1.96
C LEU A 82 -2.79 -20.13 -2.96
N GLY A 83 -2.33 -20.18 -4.21
CA GLY A 83 -2.99 -20.91 -5.28
C GLY A 83 -2.25 -22.19 -5.69
N LYS A 84 -2.86 -22.97 -6.59
CA LYS A 84 -2.22 -24.18 -7.15
C LYS A 84 -1.17 -23.87 -8.20
N GLU A 85 -1.42 -22.85 -9.02
CA GLU A 85 -0.54 -22.44 -10.13
C GLU A 85 0.25 -21.19 -9.78
N TYR A 86 -0.40 -20.22 -9.14
CA TYR A 86 0.22 -18.99 -8.66
C TYR A 86 -0.53 -18.43 -7.45
N ASN A 87 0.18 -17.65 -6.65
CA ASN A 87 -0.39 -16.90 -5.54
C ASN A 87 -0.96 -15.56 -6.04
N VAL A 88 -2.04 -15.11 -5.41
CA VAL A 88 -2.66 -13.81 -5.69
C VAL A 88 -2.46 -12.89 -4.49
N LEU A 89 -1.93 -11.69 -4.72
CA LEU A 89 -1.98 -10.61 -3.75
C LEU A 89 -3.28 -9.83 -3.97
N TRP A 90 -4.18 -9.94 -3.00
CA TRP A 90 -5.41 -9.18 -2.93
C TRP A 90 -5.15 -7.86 -2.20
N ASP A 91 -5.38 -6.76 -2.92
CA ASP A 91 -4.99 -5.39 -2.57
C ASP A 91 -3.46 -5.17 -2.54
N CYS A 92 -3.06 -3.91 -2.38
CA CYS A 92 -1.66 -3.51 -2.27
C CYS A 92 -1.31 -3.05 -0.85
N ILE A 93 -0.02 -2.95 -0.56
CA ILE A 93 0.49 -2.34 0.67
C ILE A 93 1.57 -1.31 0.33
N THR A 94 1.54 -0.16 1.00
CA THR A 94 2.43 0.97 0.69
C THR A 94 3.87 0.71 1.13
N TYR A 95 4.07 0.18 2.34
CA TYR A 95 5.41 -0.11 2.85
C TYR A 95 5.86 -1.48 2.38
N LEU A 96 7.04 -1.54 1.74
CA LEU A 96 7.64 -2.78 1.27
C LEU A 96 9.15 -2.76 1.53
N ASP A 97 9.65 -3.71 2.30
CA ASP A 97 11.08 -3.88 2.59
C ASP A 97 11.57 -5.26 2.13
N GLU A 98 12.89 -5.46 2.19
CA GLU A 98 13.52 -6.72 1.78
C GLU A 98 13.02 -7.90 2.62
N ALA A 99 12.85 -7.71 3.93
CA ALA A 99 12.32 -8.74 4.83
C ALA A 99 10.88 -9.17 4.49
N THR A 100 10.04 -8.25 4.01
CA THR A 100 8.69 -8.58 3.52
C THR A 100 8.78 -9.39 2.23
N ILE A 101 9.65 -8.99 1.30
CA ILE A 101 9.84 -9.67 0.02
C ILE A 101 10.31 -11.11 0.26
N GLU A 102 11.34 -11.29 1.09
CA GLU A 102 11.86 -12.62 1.45
C GLU A 102 10.79 -13.54 2.04
N GLN A 103 9.94 -13.01 2.93
CA GLN A 103 8.84 -13.78 3.52
C GLN A 103 7.77 -14.16 2.49
N ILE A 104 7.43 -13.25 1.56
CA ILE A 104 6.48 -13.53 0.48
C ILE A 104 7.06 -14.57 -0.49
N ASP A 105 8.34 -14.47 -0.82
CA ASP A 105 9.03 -15.42 -1.69
C ASP A 105 9.11 -16.81 -1.05
N ALA A 106 9.35 -16.89 0.26
CA ALA A 106 9.29 -18.15 1.01
C ALA A 106 7.89 -18.80 0.99
N LEU A 107 6.83 -18.02 0.76
CA LEU A 107 5.46 -18.49 0.57
C LEU A 107 5.11 -18.80 -0.89
N GLY A 108 6.08 -18.72 -1.81
CA GLY A 108 5.90 -19.00 -3.23
C GLY A 108 5.71 -17.75 -4.12
N GLY A 109 5.99 -16.56 -3.59
CA GLY A 109 5.96 -15.30 -4.33
C GLY A 109 4.55 -14.81 -4.66
N VAL A 110 4.44 -13.83 -5.56
CA VAL A 110 3.17 -13.29 -6.09
C VAL A 110 3.16 -13.46 -7.60
N GLY A 111 2.16 -14.16 -8.14
CA GLY A 111 1.99 -14.31 -9.59
C GLY A 111 0.92 -13.41 -10.20
N ALA A 112 0.01 -12.88 -9.38
CA ALA A 112 -0.99 -11.89 -9.81
C ALA A 112 -1.35 -10.93 -8.67
N ILE A 113 -1.77 -9.72 -9.02
CA ILE A 113 -2.31 -8.72 -8.09
C ILE A 113 -3.76 -8.42 -8.50
N ALA A 114 -4.67 -8.47 -7.53
CA ALA A 114 -6.06 -8.10 -7.71
C ALA A 114 -6.39 -6.95 -6.76
N TYR A 115 -6.90 -5.84 -7.28
CA TYR A 115 -7.36 -4.70 -6.49
C TYR A 115 -8.61 -4.11 -7.13
N LEU A 116 -9.43 -3.43 -6.32
CA LEU A 116 -10.65 -2.81 -6.81
C LEU A 116 -10.36 -1.43 -7.39
N THR A 117 -10.67 -1.23 -8.66
CA THR A 117 -10.78 0.10 -9.26
C THR A 117 -12.24 0.52 -9.30
N LEU A 118 -12.56 1.64 -8.63
CA LEU A 118 -13.85 2.30 -8.81
C LEU A 118 -13.68 3.38 -9.87
N THR A 119 -14.06 3.07 -11.11
CA THR A 119 -14.24 4.11 -12.13
C THR A 119 -15.55 4.81 -11.85
N ILE A 120 -15.50 6.05 -11.38
CA ILE A 120 -16.68 6.91 -11.29
C ILE A 120 -17.10 7.25 -12.73
N ILE A 121 -18.16 6.61 -13.22
CA ILE A 121 -18.78 6.98 -14.49
C ILE A 121 -19.69 8.18 -14.18
N PRO A 122 -19.41 9.39 -14.68
CA PRO A 122 -20.31 10.52 -14.47
C PRO A 122 -21.69 10.18 -15.03
N ALA A 123 -22.72 10.38 -14.22
CA ALA A 123 -24.09 10.30 -14.69
C ALA A 123 -24.34 11.52 -15.59
N ASN A 124 -24.47 11.29 -16.89
CA ASN A 124 -25.02 12.29 -17.82
C ASN A 124 -26.51 12.47 -17.57
#